data_AF-A0A5K1I078-F1
#
_entry.id   AF-A0A5K1I078-F1
#
_cell.length_a   1.000
_cell.length_b   1.000
_cell.length_c   1.000
_cell.angle_alpha   90.00
_cell.angle_beta   90.00
_cell.angle_gamma   90.00
#
_symmetry.space_group_name_H-M   'P 1'
#
loop_
_entity.id
_entity.type
_entity.pdbx_description
1 polymer ?
#
loop_
_entity_poly.entity_id
_entity_poly.type
_entity_poly.pdbx_seq_one_letter_code
_entity_poly.pdbx_strand_id
1 'polypeptide(L)' 'VWDYIEAYQVPYNPLHQHGFTSIGCEPCTRPILPNQHERIGRWWWEDSTKKEC' A
#
# COMPACT_ATOMS: atom_id res chain seq x y z
N VAL A 1 10.89 7.25 2.96
CA VAL A 1 9.72 7.41 3.84
C VAL A 1 9.87 6.56 5.09
N TRP A 2 10.04 5.25 4.96
CA TRP A 2 10.24 4.33 6.09
C TRP A 2 11.36 4.74 7.05
N ASP A 3 12.52 5.15 6.52
CA ASP A 3 13.64 5.64 7.34
C ASP A 3 13.25 6.78 8.30
N TYR A 4 12.37 7.68 7.86
CA TYR A 4 11.87 8.79 8.69
C TYR A 4 10.89 8.29 9.74
N ILE A 5 9.97 7.40 9.36
CA ILE A 5 8.99 6.81 10.27
C ILE A 5 9.71 6.08 11.42
N GLU A 6 10.75 5.32 11.10
CA GLU A 6 11.57 4.59 12.07
C GLU A 6 12.43 5.53 12.93
N ALA A 7 13.12 6.48 12.32
CA ALA A 7 14.01 7.41 13.04
C ALA A 7 13.26 8.29 14.06
N TYR A 8 12.03 8.67 13.75
CA TYR A 8 11.23 9.58 14.58
C TYR A 8 10.07 8.89 15.31
N GLN A 9 9.99 7.55 15.24
CA GLN A 9 8.93 6.76 15.89
C GLN A 9 7.53 7.27 15.54
N VAL A 10 7.34 7.65 14.27
CA VAL A 10 6.06 8.17 13.80
C VAL A 10 5.04 7.03 13.81
N PRO A 11 3.87 7.18 14.44
CA PRO A 11 2.84 6.16 14.38
C PRO A 11 2.38 5.98 12.93
N TYR A 12 2.33 4.72 12.49
CA TYR A 12 1.90 4.33 11.16
C TYR A 12 0.80 3.27 11.24
N ASN A 13 0.11 3.04 10.11
CA ASN A 13 -0.99 2.08 10.08
C ASN A 13 -0.48 0.62 10.27
N PRO A 14 -1.01 -0.16 11.23
CA PRO A 14 -0.59 -1.55 11.46
C PRO A 14 -0.71 -2.47 10.24
N LEU A 15 -1.55 -2.13 9.26
CA LEU A 15 -1.67 -2.89 8.00
C LEU A 15 -0.35 -2.94 7.21
N HIS A 16 0.54 -1.96 7.39
CA HIS A 16 1.86 -2.02 6.76
C HIS A 16 2.69 -3.24 7.22
N GLN A 17 2.46 -3.76 8.43
CA GLN A 17 3.09 -4.99 8.91
C GLN A 17 2.49 -6.27 8.29
N HIS A 18 1.31 -6.14 7.67
CA HIS A 18 0.59 -7.24 7.01
C HIS A 18 0.76 -7.22 5.48
N GLY A 19 1.77 -6.51 4.96
CA GLY A 19 2.09 -6.47 3.53
C GLY A 19 1.32 -5.42 2.72
N PHE A 20 0.59 -4.51 3.37
CA PHE A 20 -0.09 -3.41 2.70
C PHE A 20 0.86 -2.22 2.51
N THR A 21 1.53 -2.12 1.35
CA THR A 21 2.41 -0.98 1.06
C THR A 21 1.61 0.29 0.70
N SER A 22 0.48 0.15 -0.02
CA SER A 22 -0.46 1.24 -0.34
C SER A 22 -1.82 0.94 0.30
N ILE A 23 -2.34 1.86 1.11
CA ILE A 23 -3.59 1.69 1.86
C ILE A 23 -4.67 2.63 1.32
N GLY A 24 -5.84 2.10 0.98
CA GLY A 24 -7.05 2.85 0.63
C GLY A 24 -8.29 2.24 1.29
N CYS A 25 -9.45 2.30 0.62
CA CYS A 25 -10.66 1.63 1.11
C CYS A 25 -10.50 0.11 1.12
N GLU A 26 -11.11 -0.55 2.10
CA GLU A 26 -11.06 -2.00 2.31
C GLU A 26 -11.37 -2.82 1.04
N PRO A 27 -12.46 -2.59 0.28
CA PRO A 27 -12.79 -3.43 -0.87
C PRO A 27 -11.88 -3.18 -2.08
N CYS A 28 -11.06 -2.13 -2.04
CA CYS A 28 -10.20 -1.68 -3.14
C CYS A 28 -8.71 -1.69 -2.77
N THR A 29 -8.34 -2.31 -1.63
CA THR A 29 -6.95 -2.48 -1.21
C THR A 29 -6.62 -3.94 -0.88
N ARG A 30 -5.48 -4.45 -1.35
CA ARG A 30 -4.93 -5.77 -0.99
C ARG A 30 -3.42 -5.70 -0.70
N PRO A 31 -2.87 -6.65 0.09
CA PRO A 31 -1.43 -6.72 0.30
C PRO A 31 -0.70 -7.12 -0.99
N ILE A 32 0.58 -6.78 -1.08
CA ILE A 32 1.43 -7.11 -2.21
C ILE A 32 2.59 -8.02 -1.78
N LEU A 33 3.14 -8.75 -2.74
CA LEU A 33 4.34 -9.56 -2.52
C LEU A 33 5.59 -8.67 -2.47
N PRO A 34 6.70 -9.16 -1.86
CA PRO A 34 7.98 -8.49 -1.94
C PRO A 34 8.36 -8.15 -3.38
N ASN A 35 8.92 -6.96 -3.61
CA ASN A 35 9.33 -6.44 -4.92
C ASN A 35 8.19 -6.17 -5.92
N GLN A 36 6.92 -6.26 -5.53
CA GLN A 36 5.81 -5.77 -6.36
C GLN A 36 5.66 -4.26 -6.21
N HIS A 37 5.24 -3.60 -7.30
CA HIS A 37 4.95 -2.17 -7.26
C HIS A 37 3.76 -1.91 -6.32
N GLU A 38 3.89 -0.91 -5.45
CA GLU A 38 2.90 -0.54 -4.42
C GLU A 38 1.46 -0.33 -4.93
N ARG A 39 1.29 0.09 -6.19
CA ARG A 39 -0.01 0.36 -6.82
C ARG A 39 -0.72 -0.91 -7.30
N ILE A 40 -0.04 -2.06 -7.36
CA ILE A 40 -0.66 -3.35 -7.73
C ILE A 40 -1.68 -3.82 -6.68
N GLY A 41 -1.55 -3.31 -5.44
CA GLY A 41 -2.51 -3.54 -4.36
C GLY A 41 -3.80 -2.71 -4.47
N ARG A 42 -3.87 -1.74 -5.39
CA ARG A 42 -5.00 -0.81 -5.54
C ARG A 42 -5.72 -1.04 -6.86
N TRP A 43 -7.06 -1.10 -6.85
CA TRP A 43 -7.88 -1.34 -8.05
C TRP A 43 -7.32 -2.49 -8.89
N TRP A 44 -7.02 -3.62 -8.25
CA TRP A 44 -6.28 -4.71 -8.88
C TRP A 44 -7.03 -5.39 -10.03
N TRP A 45 -8.35 -5.22 -10.08
CA TRP A 45 -9.22 -5.74 -11.13
C TRP A 45 -9.37 -4.81 -12.34
N GLU A 46 -8.95 -3.53 -12.23
CA GLU A 46 -9.13 -2.55 -13.30
C GLU A 46 -7.95 -2.54 -14.28
N ASP A 47 -8.24 -2.03 -15.49
CA ASP A 47 -7.23 -1.78 -16.52
C ASP A 47 -6.18 -0.79 -15.99
N SER A 48 -4.93 -1.05 -16.33
CA SER A 48 -3.72 -0.29 -15.95
C SER A 48 -3.76 1.19 -16.32
N THR A 49 -4.61 1.59 -17.28
CA THR A 49 -4.57 2.92 -17.87
C THR A 49 -5.20 4.02 -17.01
N LYS A 50 -6.04 3.69 -16.01
CA LYS A 50 -6.71 4.67 -15.14
C LYS A 50 -6.91 4.16 -13.70
N LYS A 51 -5.82 4.02 -12.95
CA LYS A 51 -5.85 3.61 -11.53
C LYS A 51 -5.70 4.80 -10.59
N GLU A 52 -6.54 5.81 -10.79
CA GLU A 52 -6.66 6.98 -9.91
C GLU A 52 -8.14 7.26 -9.67
N CYS A 53 -8.52 7.46 -8.41
CA CYS A 53 -9.86 7.82 -7.96
C CYS A 53 -9.81 9.20 -7.33
#